data_AF-A0A7C7VZG5-F1
#
_entry.id   AF-A0A7C7VZG5-F1
#
_cell.length_a   1.000
_cell.length_b   1.000
_cell.length_c   1.000
_cell.angle_alpha   90.00
_cell.angle_beta   90.00
_cell.angle_gamma   90.00
#
_symmetry.space_group_name_H-M   'P 1'
#
loop_
_entity.id
_entity.type
_entity.pdbx_description
1 polymer ?
#
loop_
_entity_poly.entity_id
_entity_poly.type
_entity_poly.pdbx_seq_one_letter_code
_entity_poly.pdbx_strand_id
1 'polypeptide(L)' 'EDELGFTYAEVDQLLYLWVDRHYSPQDLVAAGFSETFVQQVIKQVRRNQFKRRLPPIAKLGEQTAGYDFFVPADLQA' A
#
# COMPACT_ATOMS: atom_id res chain seq x y z
N GLU A 1 -28.26 3.24 1.30
CA GLU A 1 -26.83 2.91 1.12
C GLU A 1 -25.99 4.09 1.61
N ASP A 2 -26.05 4.41 2.90
CA ASP A 2 -25.48 5.64 3.48
C ASP A 2 -25.08 5.39 4.95
N GLU A 3 -24.34 4.30 5.20
CA GLU A 3 -24.14 3.78 6.57
C GLU A 3 -22.68 3.77 7.04
N LEU A 4 -21.79 4.39 6.28
CA LEU A 4 -20.50 4.85 6.75
C LEU A 4 -20.45 6.30 6.28
N GLY A 5 -20.34 7.27 7.18
CA GLY A 5 -20.33 8.71 6.87
C GLY A 5 -19.09 9.17 6.09
N PHE A 6 -18.72 8.43 5.05
CA PHE A 6 -17.61 8.61 4.14
C PHE A 6 -18.07 8.20 2.76
N THR A 7 -18.09 9.17 1.86
CA THR A 7 -18.44 8.91 0.47
C THR A 7 -17.29 8.13 -0.18
N TYR A 8 -17.57 7.15 -1.03
CA TYR A 8 -16.54 6.46 -1.81
C TYR A 8 -15.62 7.44 -2.58
N ALA A 9 -16.17 8.59 -2.98
CA ALA A 9 -15.43 9.70 -3.59
C ALA A 9 -14.33 10.28 -2.68
N GLU A 10 -14.57 10.42 -1.38
CA GLU A 10 -13.60 10.96 -0.43
C GLU A 10 -12.46 9.96 -0.16
N VAL A 11 -12.79 8.68 -0.08
CA VAL A 11 -11.80 7.61 0.07
C VAL A 11 -10.92 7.52 -1.17
N ASP A 12 -11.50 7.63 -2.36
CA ASP A 12 -10.76 7.58 -3.63
C ASP A 12 -9.82 8.79 -3.76
N GLN A 13 -10.29 9.99 -3.42
CA GLN A 13 -9.46 11.19 -3.41
C GLN A 13 -8.30 11.09 -2.39
N LEU A 14 -8.56 10.53 -1.21
CA LEU A 14 -7.50 10.28 -0.23
C LEU A 14 -6.47 9.29 -0.77
N LEU A 15 -6.90 8.19 -1.39
CA LEU A 15 -6.01 7.20 -1.99
C LEU A 15 -5.19 7.80 -3.14
N TYR A 16 -5.78 8.66 -3.96
CA TYR A 16 -5.06 9.39 -5.01
C TYR A 16 -3.95 10.26 -4.44
N LEU A 17 -4.25 11.08 -3.44
CA LEU A 17 -3.24 11.95 -2.81
C LEU A 17 -2.16 11.15 -2.08
N TRP A 18 -2.54 10.08 -1.38
CA TRP A 18 -1.60 9.27 -0.60
C TRP A 18 -0.68 8.40 -1.48
N VAL A 19 -1.25 7.75 -2.49
CA VAL A 19 -0.52 6.76 -3.30
C VAL A 19 0.13 7.39 -4.53
N ASP A 20 -0.62 8.18 -5.30
CA ASP A 20 -0.15 8.76 -6.56
C ASP A 20 0.71 10.02 -6.33
N ARG A 21 0.27 10.88 -5.40
CA ARG A 21 0.96 12.13 -5.07
C ARG A 21 1.96 12.00 -3.92
N HIS A 22 2.08 10.81 -3.33
CA HIS A 22 2.99 10.51 -2.22
C HIS A 22 2.86 11.44 -0.99
N TYR A 23 1.63 11.91 -0.69
CA TYR A 23 1.42 12.79 0.46
C TYR A 23 1.64 12.06 1.77
N SER A 24 2.21 12.74 2.76
CA SER A 24 2.33 12.17 4.10
C SER A 24 0.97 12.18 4.80
N PRO A 25 0.74 11.31 5.81
CA PRO A 25 -0.50 11.33 6.58
C PRO A 25 -0.80 12.70 7.19
N GLN A 26 0.22 13.48 7.56
CA GLN A 26 0.04 14.86 8.05
C GLN A 26 -0.47 15.80 6.94
N ASP A 27 0.01 15.65 5.70
CA ASP A 27 -0.41 16.47 4.57
C ASP A 27 -1.87 16.18 4.17
N LEU A 28 -2.32 14.93 4.34
CA LEU A 28 -3.72 14.57 4.14
C LEU A 28 -4.62 15.24 5.18
N VAL A 29 -4.17 15.32 6.45
CA VAL A 29 -4.92 16.06 7.47
C VAL A 29 -4.95 17.56 7.15
N ALA A 30 -3.83 18.12 6.69
CA ALA A 30 -3.76 19.52 6.23
C ALA A 30 -4.62 19.79 4.99
N ALA A 31 -4.82 18.80 4.12
CA ALA A 31 -5.69 18.87 2.95
C ALA A 31 -7.20 18.86 3.28
N GLY A 32 -7.56 18.74 4.57
CA GLY A 32 -8.94 18.81 5.04
C GLY A 32 -9.56 17.45 5.40
N PHE A 33 -8.79 16.36 5.36
CA PHE A 33 -9.26 15.07 5.85
C PHE A 33 -9.15 14.97 7.37
N SER A 34 -10.13 14.34 8.02
CA SER A 34 -10.03 14.06 9.45
C SER A 34 -8.92 13.06 9.75
N GLU A 35 -8.14 13.29 10.82
CA GLU A 35 -7.09 12.35 11.25
C GLU A 35 -7.65 10.95 11.54
N THR A 36 -8.83 10.86 12.15
CA THR A 36 -9.48 9.58 12.42
C THR A 36 -9.82 8.83 11.13
N PHE A 37 -10.22 9.56 10.08
CA PHE A 37 -10.52 8.99 8.76
C PHE A 37 -9.24 8.47 8.08
N VAL A 38 -8.18 9.28 8.04
CA VAL A 38 -6.88 8.89 7.47
C VAL A 38 -6.35 7.63 8.16
N GLN A 39 -6.40 7.57 9.49
CA GLN A 39 -5.95 6.40 10.27
C GLN A 39 -6.79 5.14 9.98
N GLN A 40 -8.12 5.28 9.86
CA GLN A 40 -8.99 4.15 9.50
C GLN A 40 -8.68 3.63 8.10
N VAL A 41 -8.50 4.50 7.10
CA VAL A 41 -8.16 4.09 5.73
C VAL A 41 -6.79 3.44 5.68
N ILE A 42 -5.78 4.00 6.34
CA ILE A 42 -4.44 3.38 6.41
C ILE A 42 -4.51 1.99 7.05
N LYS A 43 -5.28 1.83 8.14
CA LYS A 43 -5.50 0.54 8.80
C LYS A 43 -6.22 -0.45 7.88
N GLN A 44 -7.22 0.00 7.13
CA GLN A 44 -7.95 -0.79 6.13
C GLN A 44 -7.01 -1.26 5.02
N VAL A 45 -6.18 -0.37 4.48
CA VAL A 45 -5.23 -0.67 3.40
C VAL A 45 -4.15 -1.63 3.88
N ARG A 46 -3.58 -1.42 5.07
CA ARG A 46 -2.65 -2.38 5.70
C ARG A 46 -3.30 -3.74 5.92
N ARG A 47 -4.55 -3.76 6.43
CA ARG A 47 -5.30 -4.99 6.62
C ARG A 47 -5.60 -5.68 5.30
N ASN A 48 -5.79 -4.96 4.20
CA ASN A 48 -5.99 -5.54 2.87
C ASN A 48 -4.67 -5.72 2.08
N GLN A 49 -3.50 -5.46 2.67
CA GLN A 49 -2.21 -5.64 1.97
C GLN A 49 -2.01 -7.10 1.54
N PHE A 50 -2.62 -8.06 2.24
CA PHE A 50 -2.57 -9.48 1.87
C PHE A 50 -3.19 -9.75 0.50
N LYS A 51 -4.09 -8.89 0.00
CA LYS A 51 -4.64 -9.01 -1.37
C LYS A 51 -3.66 -8.52 -2.44
N ARG A 52 -2.65 -7.74 -2.05
CA ARG A 52 -1.57 -7.23 -2.92
C ARG A 52 -0.33 -8.12 -2.89
N ARG A 53 -0.28 -9.10 -1.97
CA ARG A 53 0.70 -10.18 -1.99
C ARG A 53 0.06 -11.40 -2.62
N LEU A 54 0.60 -11.85 -3.75
CA LEU A 54 0.29 -13.17 -4.28
C LEU A 54 0.53 -14.19 -3.16
N PRO A 55 -0.40 -15.14 -2.93
CA PRO A 55 -0.17 -16.20 -1.96
C PRO A 55 1.14 -16.92 -2.32
N PRO A 56 1.95 -17.36 -1.35
CA PRO A 56 3.16 -18.12 -1.64
C PRO A 56 2.75 -19.40 -2.39
N ILE A 57 3.01 -19.43 -3.69
CA ILE A 57 2.80 -20.60 -4.55
C ILE A 57 3.93 -21.57 -4.22
N ALA A 58 3.63 -22.87 -4.12
CA ALA A 58 4.65 -23.88 -3.89
C ALA A 58 5.73 -23.80 -5.00
N LYS A 59 6.99 -23.56 -4.62
CA LYS A 59 8.14 -23.52 -5.54
C LYS A 59 8.26 -24.88 -6.25
N LEU A 60 8.12 -24.91 -7.57
CA LEU A 60 8.35 -26.10 -8.41
C LEU A 60 9.69 -26.06 -9.17
N GLY A 61 10.60 -25.16 -8.80
CA GLY A 61 11.94 -25.04 -9.41
C GLY A 61 12.86 -24.11 -8.61
N GLU A 62 14.16 -24.16 -8.92
CA GLU A 62 15.22 -23.49 -8.14
C GLU A 62 15.30 -21.96 -8.35
N GLN A 63 14.57 -21.38 -9.31
CA GLN A 63 14.60 -19.93 -9.59
C GLN A 63 13.20 -19.34 -9.74
N THR A 64 12.93 -18.23 -9.05
CA THR A 64 11.67 -17.46 -9.14
C THR A 64 12.00 -16.03 -9.57
N ALA A 65 11.44 -15.57 -10.70
CA ALA A 65 11.54 -14.17 -11.09
C ALA A 65 10.85 -13.29 -10.03
N GLY A 66 11.64 -12.48 -9.31
CA GLY A 66 11.16 -11.49 -8.34
C GLY A 66 11.56 -11.68 -6.88
N TYR A 67 12.22 -12.79 -6.50
CA TYR A 67 12.69 -13.01 -5.11
C TYR A 67 14.18 -13.31 -4.97
N ASP A 68 14.84 -13.75 -6.03
CA ASP A 68 16.25 -14.10 -6.05
C ASP A 68 16.90 -13.36 -7.21
N PHE A 69 17.76 -12.37 -6.91
CA PHE A 69 19.00 -12.01 -7.61
C PHE A 69 19.57 -10.74 -6.96
N PHE A 70 20.43 -10.93 -5.96
CA PHE A 70 21.53 -10.00 -5.71
C PHE A 70 22.78 -10.85 -5.45
N VAL A 71 23.59 -11.00 -6.50
CA VAL A 71 24.99 -11.40 -6.33
C VAL A 71 25.76 -10.10 -6.10
N PRO A 72 26.34 -9.85 -4.92
CA PRO A 72 27.19 -8.68 -4.71
C PRO A 72 28.44 -8.79 -5.59
N ALA A 73 28.82 -7.67 -6.19
CA ALA A 73 29.83 -7.55 -7.25
C ALA A 73 31.29 -7.70 -6.78
N ASP A 74 31.58 -8.49 -5.74
CA ASP A 74 32.93 -8.59 -5.15
C ASP A 74 33.66 -9.90 -5.47
N LEU A 75 33.21 -10.67 -6.47
CA LEU A 75 33.97 -11.82 -6.96
C LEU A 75 34.82 -11.43 -8.18
N GLN A 76 35.80 -10.54 -7.96
CA GLN A 76 36.99 -10.38 -8.82
C GLN A 76 38.00 -9.44 -8.13
N ALA A 77 38.84 -10.02 -7.25
CA ALA A 77 40.17 -9.51 -6.92
C ALA A 77 41.07 -10.70 -6.53
#